data_AF-A0A9P5Q7E9-F1
#
_entry.id   AF-A0A9P5Q7E9-F1
#
_cell.length_a   1.000
_cell.length_b   1.000
_cell.length_c   1.000
_cell.angle_alpha   90.00
_cell.angle_beta   90.00
_cell.angle_gamma   90.00
#
_symmetry.space_group_name_H-M   'P 1'
#
loop_
_entity.id
_entity.type
_entity.pdbx_description
1 polymer ?
#
loop_
_entity_poly.entity_id
_entity_poly.type
_entity_poly.pdbx_seq_one_letter_code
_entity_poly.pdbx_strand_id
1 'polypeptide(L)'
;MTANFMNTFQDEQLKWMDSRLRLITELLSNIKIVKLYHWETPMRKRIDDLRAKELSALKLLATVRSILNIVFSSVTLLMALFTFWTFAYVGGPNMTPGKLTAQIIFVSITLFGTMSGPLGMVAHTISKSIAVKVGTQRIQKFLLMEEIDSTV
;
A
#
# COMPACT_ATOMS: atom_id res chain seq x y z
N MET A 1 -3.96 -11.79 4.67
CA MET A 1 -2.58 -11.94 5.16
C MET A 1 -1.66 -10.84 4.65
N THR A 2 -1.59 -10.59 3.33
CA THR A 2 -0.80 -9.50 2.72
C THR A 2 -1.23 -8.10 3.14
N ALA A 3 -2.54 -7.84 3.28
CA ALA A 3 -3.07 -6.55 3.74
C ALA A 3 -2.64 -6.22 5.19
N ASN A 4 -2.69 -7.20 6.10
CA ASN A 4 -2.27 -7.00 7.49
C ASN A 4 -0.77 -6.75 7.58
N PHE A 5 0.04 -7.47 6.80
CA PHE A 5 1.48 -7.25 6.72
C PHE A 5 1.80 -5.84 6.24
N MET A 6 1.18 -5.38 5.15
CA MET A 6 1.38 -4.02 4.63
C MET A 6 0.98 -2.95 5.65
N ASN A 7 -0.13 -3.16 6.37
CA ASN A 7 -0.58 -2.26 7.42
C ASN A 7 0.45 -2.16 8.56
N THR A 8 1.12 -3.26 8.94
CA THR A 8 2.14 -3.18 10.01
C THR A 8 3.35 -2.30 9.65
N PHE A 9 3.84 -2.34 8.40
CA PHE A 9 4.91 -1.43 7.95
C PHE A 9 4.42 0.02 7.87
N GLN A 10 3.16 0.20 7.49
CA GLN A 10 2.55 1.52 7.43
C GLN A 10 2.41 2.11 8.84
N ASP A 11 1.97 1.32 9.81
CA ASP A 11 1.85 1.72 11.21
C ASP A 11 3.22 2.08 11.81
N GLU A 12 4.27 1.34 11.47
CA GLU A 12 5.64 1.66 11.91
C GLU A 12 6.12 3.01 11.33
N GLN A 13 5.86 3.26 10.04
CA GLN A 13 6.18 4.54 9.40
C GLN A 13 5.41 5.71 10.03
N LEU A 14 4.11 5.52 10.31
CA LEU A 14 3.27 6.51 10.98
C LEU A 14 3.76 6.82 12.40
N LYS A 15 4.20 5.81 13.16
CA LYS A 15 4.76 5.99 14.51
C LYS A 15 5.96 6.93 14.54
N TRP A 16 6.89 6.79 13.59
CA TRP A 16 8.07 7.67 13.50
C TRP A 16 7.68 9.08 13.05
N MET A 17 6.75 9.19 12.10
CA MET A 17 6.19 10.47 11.66
C MET A 17 5.52 11.23 12.81
N ASP A 18 4.67 10.56 13.60
CA ASP A 18 3.98 11.17 14.74
C ASP A 18 4.98 11.63 15.81
N SER A 19 6.00 10.82 16.10
CA SER A 19 7.06 11.19 17.04
C SER A 19 7.82 12.44 16.59
N ARG A 20 8.14 12.55 15.29
CA ARG A 20 8.78 13.73 14.70
C ARG A 20 7.88 14.96 14.78
N LEU A 21 6.61 14.81 14.40
CA LEU A 21 5.65 15.92 14.42
C LEU A 21 5.42 16.43 15.83
N ARG A 22 5.28 15.53 16.80
CA ARG A 22 5.16 15.89 18.22
C ARG A 22 6.35 16.72 18.70
N LEU A 23 7.58 16.28 18.39
CA LEU A 23 8.79 17.00 18.80
C LEU A 23 8.91 18.39 18.14
N ILE A 24 8.54 18.50 16.87
CA ILE A 24 8.48 19.80 16.18
C ILE A 24 7.44 20.72 16.83
N THR A 25 6.26 20.19 17.17
CA THR A 25 5.20 20.97 17.85
C THR A 25 5.66 21.45 19.23
N GLU A 26 6.28 20.59 20.03
CA GLU A 26 6.84 20.95 21.35
C GLU A 26 7.92 22.04 21.24
N LEU A 27 8.78 21.94 20.21
CA LEU A 27 9.82 22.93 19.92
C LEU A 27 9.24 24.29 19.50
N LEU A 28 8.24 24.30 18.62
CA LEU A 28 7.59 25.53 18.17
C LEU A 28 6.84 26.24 19.30
N SER A 29 6.18 25.47 20.17
CA SER A 29 5.51 26.00 21.36
C SER A 29 6.49 26.70 22.32
N ASN A 30 7.73 26.20 22.44
CA ASN A 30 8.74 26.69 23.38
C ASN A 30 9.92 27.42 22.71
N ILE A 31 9.72 27.99 21.51
CA ILE A 31 10.81 28.52 20.67
C ILE A 31 11.66 29.61 21.35
N LYS A 32 11.06 30.43 22.22
CA LYS A 32 11.77 31.49 22.95
C LYS A 32 12.87 30.92 23.86
N ILE A 33 12.58 29.82 24.57
CA ILE A 33 13.52 29.14 25.46
C ILE A 33 14.66 28.52 24.65
N VAL A 34 14.31 27.85 23.54
CA VAL A 34 15.30 27.21 22.65
C VAL A 34 16.33 28.23 22.14
N LYS A 35 15.88 29.43 21.74
CA LYS A 35 16.76 30.50 21.28
C LYS A 35 17.62 31.09 22.41
N LEU A 36 17.03 31.32 23.59
CA LEU A 36 17.74 31.87 24.74
C LEU A 36 18.94 30.99 25.16
N TYR A 37 18.78 29.67 25.10
CA TYR A 37 19.80 28.70 25.47
C TYR A 37 20.63 28.17 24.29
N HIS A 38 20.43 28.68 23.07
CA HIS A 38 21.10 28.22 21.85
C HIS A 38 20.97 26.69 21.61
N TRP A 39 19.83 26.10 22.00
CA TRP A 39 19.56 24.65 21.87
C TRP A 39 19.10 24.22 20.46
N GLU A 40 19.23 25.08 19.46
CA GLU A 40 18.79 24.81 18.09
C GLU A 40 19.52 23.61 17.47
N THR A 41 20.84 23.55 17.60
CA THR A 41 21.68 22.47 17.07
C THR A 41 21.36 21.10 17.67
N PRO A 42 21.31 20.91 19.02
CA PRO A 42 20.97 19.61 19.59
C PRO A 42 19.53 19.18 19.27
N MET A 43 18.57 20.11 19.21
CA MET A 43 17.20 19.80 18.82
C MET A 43 17.10 19.38 17.35
N ARG A 44 17.81 20.08 16.46
CA ARG A 44 17.90 19.72 15.04
C ARG A 44 18.45 18.30 14.87
N LYS A 45 19.54 17.96 15.56
CA LYS A 45 20.12 16.62 15.52
C LYS A 45 19.08 15.55 15.92
N ARG A 46 18.29 15.81 16.96
CA ARG A 46 17.24 14.89 17.41
C ARG A 46 16.09 14.72 16.40
N ILE A 47 15.73 15.79 15.68
CA ILE A 47 14.77 15.72 14.55
C ILE A 47 15.35 14.90 13.40
N ASP A 48 16.62 15.12 13.07
CA ASP A 48 17.31 14.40 12.00
C ASP A 48 17.41 12.90 12.29
N ASP A 49 17.70 12.51 13.55
CA ASP A 49 17.70 11.11 13.99
C ASP A 49 16.32 10.43 13.82
N LEU A 50 15.24 11.15 14.16
CA LEU A 50 13.87 10.65 13.93
C LEU A 50 13.55 10.54 12.45
N ARG A 51 13.97 11.53 11.65
CA ARG A 51 13.76 11.53 10.19
C ARG A 51 14.53 10.40 9.51
N ALA A 52 15.73 10.06 9.98
CA ALA A 52 16.49 8.92 9.48
C ALA A 52 15.71 7.59 9.68
N LYS A 53 15.08 7.41 10.85
CA LYS A 53 14.24 6.24 11.15
C LYS A 53 12.99 6.20 10.28
N GLU A 54 12.28 7.32 10.17
CA GLU A 54 11.11 7.47 9.27
C GLU A 54 11.46 7.12 7.83
N LEU A 55 12.58 7.64 7.31
CA LEU A 55 13.06 7.36 5.95
C LEU A 55 13.45 5.90 5.77
N SER A 56 14.03 5.24 6.77
CA SER A 56 14.37 3.82 6.70
C SER A 56 13.11 2.95 6.60
N ALA A 57 12.09 3.22 7.42
CA ALA A 57 10.81 2.53 7.36
C ALA A 57 10.08 2.79 6.02
N LEU A 58 10.10 4.04 5.54
CA LEU A 58 9.51 4.42 4.26
C LEU A 58 10.19 3.71 3.08
N LYS A 59 11.52 3.61 3.10
CA LYS A 59 12.28 2.87 2.07
C LYS A 59 11.91 1.39 2.06
N LEU A 60 11.84 0.75 3.23
CA LEU A 60 11.44 -0.65 3.31
C LEU A 60 10.04 -0.87 2.73
N LEU A 61 9.07 -0.03 3.12
CA LEU A 61 7.71 -0.07 2.61
C LEU A 61 7.66 0.13 1.08
N ALA A 62 8.42 1.11 0.57
CA ALA A 62 8.51 1.39 -0.86
C ALA A 62 9.12 0.21 -1.64
N THR A 63 10.18 -0.42 -1.10
CA THR A 63 10.80 -1.59 -1.72
C THR A 63 9.85 -2.77 -1.78
N VAL A 64 9.17 -3.10 -0.67
CA VAL A 64 8.16 -4.18 -0.64
C VAL A 64 7.05 -3.91 -1.65
N ARG A 65 6.53 -2.68 -1.68
CA ARG A 65 5.48 -2.28 -2.63
C ARG A 65 5.94 -2.38 -4.08
N SER A 66 7.19 -2.00 -4.36
CA SER A 66 7.78 -2.08 -5.70
C SER A 66 7.92 -3.53 -6.16
N ILE A 67 8.41 -4.42 -5.29
CA ILE A 67 8.51 -5.86 -5.57
C ILE A 67 7.13 -6.44 -5.88
N LEU A 68 6.12 -6.14 -5.07
CA LEU A 68 4.75 -6.60 -5.32
C LEU A 68 4.23 -6.13 -6.68
N ASN A 69 4.48 -4.86 -7.04
CA ASN A 69 4.07 -4.33 -8.34
C ASN A 69 4.76 -5.06 -9.51
N ILE A 70 6.07 -5.32 -9.41
CA ILE A 70 6.81 -6.10 -10.41
C ILE A 70 6.22 -7.50 -10.57
N VAL A 71 5.91 -8.17 -9.45
CA VAL A 71 5.27 -9.50 -9.48
C VAL A 71 3.91 -9.43 -10.18
N PHE A 72 3.03 -8.50 -9.79
CA PHE A 72 1.71 -8.35 -10.41
C PHE A 72 1.78 -8.01 -11.90
N SER A 73 2.71 -7.14 -12.30
CA SER A 73 2.93 -6.83 -13.72
C SER A 73 3.45 -8.03 -14.51
N SER A 74 4.24 -8.91 -13.88
CA SER A 74 4.80 -10.10 -14.52
C SER A 74 3.80 -11.26 -14.60
N VAL A 75 2.82 -11.32 -13.70
CA VAL A 75 1.79 -12.37 -13.67
C VAL A 75 1.02 -12.46 -14.99
N THR A 76 0.65 -11.33 -15.60
CA THR A 76 -0.09 -11.32 -16.88
C THR A 76 0.72 -11.94 -18.02
N LEU A 77 2.03 -11.67 -18.04
CA LEU A 77 2.94 -12.25 -19.02
C LEU A 77 3.10 -13.76 -18.78
N LEU A 78 3.33 -14.17 -17.52
CA LEU A 78 3.45 -15.57 -17.15
C LEU A 78 2.16 -16.35 -17.46
N MET A 79 0.99 -15.79 -17.17
CA MET A 79 -0.31 -16.37 -17.50
C MET A 79 -0.45 -16.64 -19.00
N ALA A 80 -0.06 -15.68 -19.85
CA ALA A 80 -0.08 -15.87 -21.30
C ALA A 80 0.88 -16.99 -21.74
N LEU A 81 2.11 -17.01 -21.22
CA LEU A 81 3.09 -18.08 -21.50
C LEU A 81 2.58 -19.45 -21.07
N PHE A 82 2.05 -19.58 -19.85
CA PHE A 82 1.49 -20.84 -19.36
C PHE A 82 0.30 -21.29 -20.21
N THR A 83 -0.60 -20.37 -20.58
CA THR A 83 -1.76 -20.71 -21.42
C THR A 83 -1.32 -21.24 -22.78
N PHE A 84 -0.40 -20.55 -23.47
CA PHE A 84 0.13 -21.01 -24.75
C PHE A 84 0.92 -22.32 -24.62
N TRP A 85 1.69 -22.48 -23.55
CA TRP A 85 2.41 -23.72 -23.26
C TRP A 85 1.45 -24.90 -23.10
N THR A 86 0.40 -24.73 -22.27
CA THR A 86 -0.62 -25.77 -22.08
C THR A 86 -1.40 -26.06 -23.35
N PHE A 87 -1.73 -25.03 -24.15
CA PHE A 87 -2.46 -25.20 -25.40
C PHE A 87 -1.62 -25.93 -26.47
N ALA A 88 -0.31 -25.72 -26.48
CA ALA A 88 0.62 -26.41 -27.38
C ALA A 88 0.81 -27.89 -27.01
N TYR A 89 0.90 -28.22 -25.72
CA TYR A 89 1.19 -29.59 -25.24
C TYR A 89 -0.05 -30.46 -25.03
N VAL A 90 -1.14 -29.91 -24.50
CA VAL A 90 -2.35 -30.68 -24.13
C VAL A 90 -3.38 -30.71 -25.26
N GLY A 91 -3.28 -29.78 -26.22
CA GLY A 91 -4.15 -29.72 -27.39
C GLY A 91 -5.50 -29.05 -27.13
N GLY A 92 -6.08 -28.51 -28.20
CA GLY A 92 -7.39 -27.84 -28.18
C GLY A 92 -8.57 -28.83 -28.04
N PRO A 93 -9.81 -28.39 -28.32
CA PRO A 93 -10.97 -29.28 -28.36
C PRO A 93 -10.65 -30.44 -29.32
N ASN A 94 -10.67 -31.68 -28.82
CA ASN A 94 -10.34 -32.94 -29.53
C ASN A 94 -8.88 -33.44 -29.49
N MET A 95 -8.07 -33.13 -28.46
CA MET A 95 -6.73 -33.76 -28.23
C MET A 95 -5.81 -33.77 -29.47
N THR A 96 -5.89 -32.73 -30.30
CA THR A 96 -4.95 -32.49 -31.40
C THR A 96 -4.07 -31.30 -31.04
N PRO A 97 -2.77 -31.28 -31.39
CA PRO A 97 -1.90 -30.13 -31.17
C PRO A 97 -2.55 -28.89 -31.75
N GLY A 98 -2.92 -27.93 -30.90
CA GLY A 98 -3.59 -26.72 -31.35
C GLY A 98 -2.67 -25.92 -32.26
N LYS A 99 -3.10 -25.61 -33.49
CA LYS A 99 -2.32 -24.77 -34.39
C LYS A 99 -2.23 -23.36 -33.79
N LEU A 100 -1.05 -22.98 -33.32
CA LEU A 100 -0.77 -21.63 -32.85
C LEU A 100 -0.68 -20.66 -34.04
N THR A 101 -1.83 -20.16 -34.49
CA THR A 101 -1.88 -19.12 -35.51
C THR A 101 -1.57 -17.76 -34.88
N ALA A 102 -0.85 -16.88 -35.59
CA ALA A 102 -0.52 -15.53 -35.14
C ALA A 102 -1.76 -14.74 -34.66
N GLN A 103 -2.92 -14.95 -35.30
CA GLN A 103 -4.20 -14.37 -34.90
C GLN A 103 -4.61 -14.76 -33.47
N ILE A 104 -4.53 -16.04 -33.12
CA ILE A 104 -4.93 -16.54 -31.79
C ILE A 104 -4.00 -15.98 -30.72
N ILE A 105 -2.70 -15.92 -31.01
CA ILE A 105 -1.68 -15.39 -30.10
C ILE A 105 -1.94 -13.90 -29.84
N PHE A 106 -2.09 -13.10 -30.90
CA PHE A 106 -2.27 -11.66 -30.78
C PHE A 106 -3.59 -11.29 -30.07
N VAL A 107 -4.69 -11.96 -30.42
CA VAL A 107 -6.00 -11.74 -29.77
C VAL A 107 -5.93 -12.13 -28.29
N SER A 108 -5.32 -13.27 -27.96
CA SER A 108 -5.24 -13.74 -26.57
C SER A 108 -4.37 -12.83 -25.70
N ILE A 109 -3.22 -12.36 -26.19
CA ILE A 109 -2.36 -11.40 -25.46
C ILE A 109 -3.12 -10.09 -25.21
N THR A 110 -3.83 -9.59 -26.22
CA THR A 110 -4.64 -8.36 -26.11
C THR A 110 -5.76 -8.54 -25.07
N LEU A 111 -6.42 -9.70 -25.07
CA LEU A 111 -7.47 -10.02 -24.11
C LEU A 111 -6.94 -10.12 -22.67
N PHE A 112 -5.80 -10.80 -22.46
CA PHE A 112 -5.17 -10.85 -21.14
C PHE A 112 -4.71 -9.48 -20.64
N GLY A 113 -4.15 -8.64 -21.53
CA GLY A 113 -3.75 -7.28 -21.20
C GLY A 113 -4.94 -6.40 -20.76
N THR A 114 -6.04 -6.45 -21.48
CA THR A 114 -7.26 -5.69 -21.15
C THR A 114 -7.98 -6.19 -19.91
N MET A 115 -7.91 -7.49 -19.61
CA MET A 115 -8.55 -8.12 -18.45
C MET A 115 -7.77 -7.87 -17.14
N SER A 116 -6.45 -7.69 -17.21
CA SER A 116 -5.58 -7.47 -16.05
C SER A 116 -5.98 -6.24 -15.23
N GLY A 117 -6.38 -5.15 -15.88
CA GLY A 117 -6.78 -3.92 -15.20
C GLY A 117 -8.03 -4.10 -14.32
N PRO A 118 -9.16 -4.55 -14.89
CA PRO A 118 -10.38 -4.84 -14.14
C PRO A 118 -10.19 -5.79 -12.95
N LEU A 119 -9.42 -6.88 -13.11
CA LEU A 119 -9.14 -7.80 -11.98
C LEU A 119 -8.39 -7.11 -10.84
N GLY A 120 -7.39 -6.28 -11.17
CA GLY A 120 -6.67 -5.50 -10.17
C GLY A 120 -7.58 -4.52 -9.43
N MET A 121 -8.50 -3.87 -10.14
CA MET A 121 -9.48 -2.95 -9.55
C MET A 121 -10.45 -3.66 -8.60
N VAL A 122 -10.92 -4.86 -8.94
CA VAL A 122 -11.80 -5.65 -8.07
C VAL A 122 -11.08 -6.02 -6.76
N ALA A 123 -9.85 -6.53 -6.83
CA ALA A 123 -9.06 -6.87 -5.65
C ALA A 123 -8.81 -5.65 -4.73
N HIS A 124 -8.53 -4.49 -5.35
CA HIS A 124 -8.33 -3.26 -4.61
C HIS A 124 -9.61 -2.74 -3.95
N THR A 125 -10.75 -2.87 -4.63
CA THR A 125 -12.06 -2.43 -4.13
C THR A 125 -12.47 -3.24 -2.91
N ILE A 126 -12.25 -4.55 -2.89
CA ILE A 126 -12.53 -5.40 -1.72
C ILE A 126 -11.78 -4.90 -0.48
N SER A 127 -10.49 -4.58 -0.64
CA SER A 127 -9.66 -4.05 0.47
C SER A 127 -10.18 -2.70 0.97
N LYS A 128 -10.60 -1.82 0.05
CA LYS A 128 -11.20 -0.52 0.39
C LYS A 128 -12.55 -0.67 1.09
N SER A 129 -13.39 -1.60 0.67
CA SER A 129 -14.69 -1.86 1.30
C SER A 129 -14.53 -2.28 2.77
N ILE A 130 -13.50 -3.09 3.08
CA ILE A 130 -13.17 -3.46 4.47
C ILE A 130 -12.77 -2.21 5.28
N ALA A 131 -11.90 -1.36 4.73
CA ALA A 131 -11.48 -0.13 5.39
C ALA A 131 -12.65 0.83 5.63
N VAL A 132 -13.53 1.00 4.64
CA VAL A 132 -14.76 1.80 4.76
C VAL A 132 -15.66 1.25 5.85
N LYS A 133 -15.89 -0.08 5.88
CA LYS A 133 -16.72 -0.71 6.91
C LYS A 133 -16.21 -0.43 8.32
N VAL A 134 -14.90 -0.59 8.56
CA VAL A 134 -14.30 -0.30 9.88
C VAL A 134 -14.34 1.19 10.19
N GLY A 135 -14.14 2.06 9.20
CA GLY A 135 -14.26 3.52 9.35
C GLY A 135 -15.66 3.95 9.75
N THR A 136 -16.68 3.45 9.06
CA THR A 136 -18.09 3.71 9.38
C THR A 136 -18.45 3.25 10.79
N GLN A 137 -17.98 2.07 11.22
CA GLN A 137 -18.21 1.59 12.59
C GLN A 137 -17.64 2.53 13.66
N ARG A 138 -16.44 3.10 13.42
CA ARG A 138 -15.82 4.06 14.34
C ARG A 138 -16.63 5.35 14.43
N ILE A 139 -17.05 5.88 13.27
CA ILE A 139 -17.89 7.09 13.20
C ILE A 139 -19.22 6.83 13.92
N GLN A 140 -19.87 5.70 13.65
CA GLN A 140 -21.11 5.32 14.31
C GLN A 140 -20.95 5.26 15.83
N LYS A 141 -19.87 4.64 16.33
CA LYS A 141 -19.58 4.59 17.77
C LYS A 141 -19.38 5.98 18.38
N PHE A 142 -18.73 6.89 17.66
CA PHE A 142 -18.53 8.26 18.12
C PHE A 142 -19.85 9.04 18.19
N LEU A 143 -20.67 8.95 17.15
CA LEU A 143 -21.98 9.62 17.09
C LEU A 143 -23.00 9.09 18.09
N LEU A 144 -22.80 7.85 18.59
CA LEU A 144 -23.64 7.22 19.61
C LEU A 144 -23.07 7.34 21.04
N MET A 145 -21.97 8.07 21.23
CA MET A 145 -21.49 8.38 22.59
C MET A 145 -22.41 9.38 23.27
N GLU A 146 -22.51 9.27 24.60
CA GLU A 146 -23.27 10.18 25.43
C GLU A 146 -22.74 11.62 25.30
N GLU A 147 -23.64 12.58 25.06
CA GLU A 147 -23.26 13.98 24.99
C GLU A 147 -22.86 14.49 26.38
N ILE A 148 -21.81 15.32 26.45
CA ILE A 148 -21.39 15.93 27.71
C ILE A 148 -22.43 16.99 28.06
N ASP A 149 -23.10 16.82 29.20
CA ASP A 149 -24.05 17.80 29.73
C ASP A 149 -23.32 19.11 30.03
N SER A 150 -23.70 20.19 29.36
CA SER A 150 -23.04 21.51 29.45
C SER A 150 -23.45 22.29 30.71
N THR A 151 -23.91 21.61 31.76
CA THR A 151 -24.43 22.21 33.00
C THR A 151 -23.63 21.80 34.23
N VAL A 152 -22.34 22.15 34.25
CA VAL A 152 -21.56 22.36 35.49
C VAL A 152 -20.62 23.56 35.31
#